data_AF-A0ABC9U2U7-F1
#
_entry.id   AF-A0ABC9U2U7-F1
#
_cell.length_a   1.000
_cell.length_b   1.000
_cell.length_c   1.000
_cell.angle_alpha   90.00
_cell.angle_beta   90.00
_cell.angle_gamma   90.00
#
_symmetry.space_group_name_H-M   'P 1'
#
loop_
_entity.id
_entity.type
_entity.pdbx_description
1 polymer ?
#
loop_
_entity_poly.entity_id
_entity_poly.type
_entity_poly.pdbx_seq_one_letter_code
_entity_poly.pdbx_strand_id
1 'polypeptide(L)'
;MKPLAGISRIMEEFSQGNLGVDIPLGRTDDEIGRMAGSIRSSVAALKDMIHNVTRVLEEISRGNLKLSVDGNYLGDFSFIRDALEQIIKSLNYTLSQISSSAQQVAYGSEQGACGAQSMAQGATEQAAAEELAAVIEDISQQIISNVSSTSKANMSVTTVVNEA
;
A
#
# COMPACT_ATOMS: atom_id res chain seq x y z
N MET A 1 -3.32 42.89 46.22
CA MET A 1 -2.74 41.54 46.43
C MET A 1 -3.73 40.38 46.21
N LYS A 2 -5.00 40.44 46.68
CA LYS A 2 -5.99 39.36 46.44
C LYS A 2 -6.17 38.92 44.96
N PRO A 3 -6.17 39.83 43.96
CA PRO A 3 -6.34 39.43 42.55
C PRO A 3 -5.18 38.61 41.98
N LEU A 4 -3.93 38.97 42.33
CA LEU A 4 -2.73 38.25 41.86
C LEU A 4 -2.64 36.83 42.44
N ALA A 5 -3.02 36.66 43.71
CA ALA A 5 -3.06 35.33 44.33
C ALA A 5 -4.06 34.40 43.64
N GLY A 6 -5.21 34.92 43.20
CA GLY A 6 -6.20 34.16 42.43
C GLY A 6 -5.67 33.71 41.06
N ILE A 7 -5.09 34.64 40.29
CA ILE A 7 -4.49 34.34 38.99
C ILE A 7 -3.34 33.33 39.15
N SER A 8 -2.50 33.48 40.17
CA SER A 8 -1.40 32.55 40.44
C SER A 8 -1.90 31.14 40.68
N ARG A 9 -2.96 30.96 41.48
CA ARG A 9 -3.53 29.63 41.73
C ARG A 9 -4.11 29.00 40.47
N ILE A 10 -4.81 29.80 39.66
CA ILE A 10 -5.35 29.34 38.38
C ILE A 10 -4.23 28.92 37.42
N MET A 11 -3.13 29.67 37.36
CA MET A 11 -1.98 29.32 36.54
C MET A 11 -1.24 28.08 37.05
N GLU A 12 -1.26 27.83 38.35
CA GLU A 12 -0.77 26.58 38.93
C GLU A 12 -1.61 25.38 38.44
N GLU A 13 -2.93 25.48 38.47
CA GLU A 13 -3.83 24.46 37.88
C GLU A 13 -3.59 24.27 36.38
N PHE A 14 -3.46 25.37 35.62
CA PHE A 14 -3.17 25.33 34.19
C PHE A 14 -1.84 24.63 33.89
N SER A 15 -0.81 24.87 34.69
CA SER A 15 0.50 24.22 34.53
C SER A 15 0.47 22.71 34.77
N GLN A 16 -0.55 22.21 35.48
CA GLN A 16 -0.82 20.78 35.65
C GLN A 16 -1.67 20.19 34.50
N GLY A 17 -1.92 20.97 33.44
CA GLY A 17 -2.70 20.54 32.27
C GLY A 17 -4.21 20.78 32.38
N ASN A 18 -4.68 21.48 33.42
CA ASN A 18 -6.08 21.87 33.51
C ASN A 18 -6.39 23.04 32.55
N LEU A 19 -6.80 22.73 31.31
CA LEU A 19 -7.24 23.72 30.32
C LEU A 19 -8.67 24.24 30.57
N GLY A 20 -9.36 23.73 31.60
CA GLY A 20 -10.70 24.14 32.01
C GLY A 20 -10.73 25.39 32.90
N VAL A 21 -9.57 25.99 33.17
CA VAL A 21 -9.47 27.14 34.07
C VAL A 21 -10.20 28.38 33.54
N ASP A 22 -10.84 29.10 34.45
CA ASP A 22 -11.48 30.39 34.17
C ASP A 22 -10.72 31.52 34.88
N ILE A 23 -10.18 32.46 34.09
CA ILE A 23 -9.40 33.58 34.62
C ILE A 23 -10.36 34.77 34.79
N PRO A 24 -10.67 35.17 36.04
CA PRO A 24 -11.61 36.24 36.30
C PRO A 24 -11.06 37.56 35.76
N LEU A 25 -11.90 38.29 35.02
CA LEU A 25 -11.60 39.67 34.64
C LEU A 25 -11.77 40.57 35.87
N GLY A 26 -10.67 41.11 36.37
CA GLY A 26 -10.68 42.19 37.37
C GLY A 26 -11.14 43.52 36.77
N ARG A 27 -10.90 44.63 37.50
CA ARG A 27 -11.05 45.98 36.92
C ARG A 27 -10.15 46.08 35.68
N THR A 28 -10.78 46.29 34.53
CA THR A 28 -10.14 46.11 33.21
C THR A 28 -9.11 47.16 32.85
N ASP A 29 -9.11 48.30 33.56
CA ASP A 29 -8.27 49.47 33.24
C ASP A 29 -6.94 49.54 34.00
N ASP A 30 -6.66 48.60 34.93
CA ASP A 30 -5.38 48.52 35.61
C ASP A 30 -4.44 47.47 34.99
N GLU A 31 -3.15 47.53 35.34
CA GLU A 31 -2.13 46.62 34.80
C GLU A 31 -2.44 45.14 35.09
N ILE A 32 -3.11 44.86 36.21
CA ILE A 32 -3.50 43.50 36.61
C ILE A 32 -4.65 43.00 35.71
N GLY A 33 -5.63 43.85 35.41
CA GLY A 33 -6.71 43.56 34.48
C GLY A 33 -6.21 43.29 33.06
N ARG A 34 -5.28 44.12 32.56
CA ARG A 34 -4.63 43.92 31.26
C ARG A 34 -3.84 42.62 31.22
N MET A 35 -3.05 42.32 32.27
CA MET A 35 -2.30 41.07 32.37
C MET A 35 -3.23 39.85 32.40
N ALA A 36 -4.28 39.88 33.22
CA ALA A 36 -5.29 38.81 33.30
C ALA A 36 -5.96 38.57 31.94
N GLY A 37 -6.29 39.65 31.21
CA GLY A 37 -6.83 39.58 29.87
C GLY A 37 -5.89 38.90 28.88
N SER A 38 -4.60 39.27 28.87
CA SER A 38 -3.59 38.63 28.01
C SER A 38 -3.40 37.15 28.33
N ILE A 39 -3.28 36.80 29.63
CA ILE A 39 -3.14 35.39 30.04
C ILE A 39 -4.37 34.59 29.61
N ARG A 40 -5.58 35.12 29.81
CA ARG A 40 -6.82 34.46 29.40
C ARG A 40 -6.86 34.20 27.89
N SER A 41 -6.45 35.17 27.08
CA SER A 41 -6.36 34.99 25.63
C SER A 41 -5.33 33.93 25.24
N SER A 42 -4.17 33.88 25.91
CA SER A 42 -3.16 32.85 25.69
C SER A 42 -3.64 31.45 26.07
N VAL A 43 -4.32 31.30 27.22
CA VAL A 43 -4.91 30.02 27.67
C VAL A 43 -5.99 29.55 26.69
N ALA A 44 -6.87 30.45 26.24
CA ALA A 44 -7.89 30.12 25.25
C ALA A 44 -7.27 29.65 23.92
N ALA A 45 -6.26 30.36 23.40
CA ALA A 45 -5.58 29.99 22.17
C ALA A 45 -4.89 28.61 22.28
N LEU A 46 -4.22 28.33 23.42
CA LEU A 46 -3.59 27.03 23.67
C LEU A 46 -4.63 25.90 23.77
N LYS A 47 -5.77 26.15 24.42
CA LYS A 47 -6.87 25.18 24.53
C LYS A 47 -7.46 24.83 23.16
N ASP A 48 -7.76 25.85 22.36
CA ASP A 48 -8.33 25.66 21.02
C ASP A 48 -7.36 24.90 20.11
N MET A 49 -6.07 25.22 20.22
CA MET A 49 -5.02 24.49 19.51
C MET A 49 -4.98 23.01 19.93
N ILE A 50 -4.93 22.72 21.23
CA ILE A 50 -4.87 21.33 21.71
C ILE A 50 -6.07 20.54 21.21
N HIS A 51 -7.29 21.10 21.31
CA HIS A 51 -8.48 20.46 20.75
C HIS A 51 -8.38 20.21 19.24
N ASN A 52 -7.83 21.17 18.49
CA ASN A 52 -7.67 21.02 17.05
C ASN A 52 -6.65 19.94 16.69
N VAL A 53 -5.49 19.93 17.34
CA VAL A 53 -4.46 18.89 17.16
C VAL A 53 -5.03 17.52 17.50
N THR A 54 -5.74 17.38 18.62
CA THR A 54 -6.41 16.12 18.99
C THR A 54 -7.38 15.66 17.92
N ARG A 55 -8.26 16.56 17.42
CA ARG A 55 -9.20 16.24 16.35
C ARG A 55 -8.50 15.77 15.07
N VAL A 56 -7.46 16.47 14.64
CA VAL A 56 -6.68 16.12 13.44
C VAL A 56 -6.04 14.74 13.59
N LEU A 57 -5.42 14.46 14.74
CA LEU A 57 -4.80 13.17 15.01
C LEU A 57 -5.82 12.03 15.12
N GLU A 58 -7.01 12.28 15.67
CA GLU A 58 -8.10 11.31 15.69
C GLU A 58 -8.58 10.97 14.27
N GLU A 59 -8.74 11.95 13.40
CA GLU A 59 -9.11 11.70 12.00
C GLU A 59 -8.04 10.91 11.24
N ILE A 60 -6.76 11.24 11.45
CA ILE A 60 -5.63 10.45 10.92
C ILE A 60 -5.70 9.01 11.43
N SER A 61 -5.98 8.80 12.72
CA SER A 61 -6.08 7.46 13.32
C SER A 61 -7.24 6.63 12.74
N ARG A 62 -8.30 7.31 12.28
CA ARG A 62 -9.45 6.69 11.59
C ARG A 62 -9.19 6.45 10.11
N GLY A 63 -8.00 6.79 9.62
CA GLY A 63 -7.62 6.64 8.21
C GLY A 63 -8.15 7.77 7.31
N ASN A 64 -8.78 8.79 7.87
CA ASN A 64 -9.10 9.99 7.11
C ASN A 64 -7.82 10.81 6.97
N LEU A 65 -7.30 10.93 5.74
CA LEU A 65 -6.14 11.76 5.41
C LEU A 65 -6.51 12.91 4.47
N LYS A 66 -7.81 13.11 4.22
CA LYS A 66 -8.36 14.20 3.41
C LYS A 66 -8.93 15.28 4.33
N LEU A 67 -8.09 15.80 5.21
CA LEU A 67 -8.45 16.85 6.15
C LEU A 67 -7.50 18.05 6.04
N SER A 68 -8.02 19.21 6.42
CA SER A 68 -7.29 20.46 6.56
C SER A 68 -7.00 20.70 8.04
N VAL A 69 -5.82 21.24 8.34
CA VAL A 69 -5.45 21.66 9.69
C VAL A 69 -6.00 23.08 9.91
N ASP A 70 -7.30 23.15 10.20
CA ASP A 70 -8.02 24.41 10.38
C ASP A 70 -7.70 25.04 11.74
N GLY A 71 -7.66 26.37 11.84
CA GLY A 71 -7.47 27.04 13.13
C GLY A 71 -6.51 28.22 13.03
N ASN A 72 -6.52 29.07 14.07
CA ASN A 72 -5.75 30.31 14.07
C ASN A 72 -4.38 30.09 14.74
N TYR A 73 -3.47 29.45 14.00
CA TYR A 73 -2.09 29.20 14.43
C TYR A 73 -1.23 30.46 14.23
N LEU A 74 -1.38 31.44 15.13
CA LEU A 74 -0.66 32.73 15.06
C LEU A 74 0.79 32.62 15.54
N GLY A 75 1.71 33.29 14.85
CA GLY A 75 3.13 33.31 15.21
C GLY A 75 3.76 31.91 15.17
N ASP A 76 4.54 31.57 16.19
CA ASP A 76 5.28 30.29 16.28
C ASP A 76 4.37 29.06 16.35
N PHE A 77 3.08 29.25 16.63
CA PHE A 77 2.10 28.18 16.56
C PHE A 77 1.91 27.64 15.13
N SER A 78 2.23 28.42 14.10
CA SER A 78 2.21 27.96 12.71
C SER A 78 3.09 26.73 12.46
N PHE A 79 4.18 26.55 13.21
CA PHE A 79 5.03 25.36 13.09
C PHE A 79 4.30 24.05 13.41
N ILE A 80 3.31 24.08 14.32
CA ILE A 80 2.50 22.90 14.65
C ILE A 80 1.59 22.54 13.48
N ARG A 81 0.94 23.55 12.88
CA ARG A 81 0.11 23.35 11.68
C ARG A 81 0.93 22.76 10.55
N ASP A 82 2.08 23.37 10.26
CA ASP A 82 2.94 22.95 9.15
C ASP A 82 3.46 21.52 9.36
N ALA A 83 3.79 21.15 10.60
CA ALA A 83 4.17 19.77 10.95
C ALA A 83 3.03 18.77 10.74
N LEU A 84 1.80 19.10 11.17
CA LEU A 84 0.62 18.25 10.95
C LEU A 84 0.31 18.08 9.47
N GLU A 85 0.37 19.15 8.69
CA GLU A 85 0.20 19.09 7.24
C GLU A 85 1.27 18.22 6.58
N GLN A 86 2.52 18.32 7.03
CA GLN A 86 3.61 17.51 6.51
C GLN A 86 3.41 16.02 6.81
N ILE A 87 2.91 15.68 8.00
CA ILE A 87 2.54 14.30 8.37
C ILE A 87 1.45 13.78 7.42
N ILE A 88 0.38 14.57 7.22
CA ILE A 88 -0.73 14.20 6.33
C ILE A 88 -0.23 13.98 4.89
N LYS A 89 0.61 14.90 4.38
CA LYS A 89 1.21 14.79 3.03
C LYS A 89 2.08 13.55 2.90
N SER A 90 2.95 13.28 3.88
CA SER A 90 3.84 12.12 3.87
C SER A 90 3.07 10.81 3.91
N LEU A 91 2.03 10.71 4.74
CA LEU A 91 1.19 9.50 4.82
C LEU A 91 0.43 9.26 3.51
N ASN A 92 -0.18 10.31 2.92
CA ASN A 92 -0.84 10.21 1.62
C ASN A 92 0.15 9.74 0.53
N TYR A 93 1.35 10.31 0.51
CA TYR A 93 2.39 9.92 -0.44
C TYR A 93 2.78 8.44 -0.28
N THR A 94 3.09 8.01 0.94
CA THR A 94 3.46 6.61 1.23
C THR A 94 2.34 5.63 0.82
N LEU A 95 1.09 5.92 1.15
CA LEU A 95 -0.05 5.07 0.76
C LEU A 95 -0.26 5.06 -0.76
N SER A 96 -0.06 6.19 -1.44
CA SER A 96 -0.09 6.24 -2.90
C SER A 96 1.00 5.39 -3.54
N GLN A 97 2.21 5.38 -2.98
CA GLN A 97 3.30 4.51 -3.46
C GLN A 97 2.96 3.04 -3.25
N ILE A 98 2.44 2.67 -2.07
CA ILE A 98 1.98 1.29 -1.79
C ILE A 98 0.92 0.85 -2.79
N SER A 99 -0.08 1.70 -3.06
CA SER A 99 -1.12 1.42 -4.05
C SER A 99 -0.54 1.18 -5.46
N SER A 100 0.40 2.02 -5.88
CA SER A 100 1.07 1.88 -7.18
C SER A 100 1.86 0.57 -7.28
N SER A 101 2.65 0.24 -6.25
CA SER A 101 3.39 -1.03 -6.20
C SER A 101 2.47 -2.24 -6.20
N ALA A 102 1.36 -2.20 -5.48
CA ALA A 102 0.37 -3.28 -5.47
C ALA A 102 -0.25 -3.49 -6.87
N GLN A 103 -0.55 -2.39 -7.59
CA GLN A 103 -1.02 -2.48 -8.97
C GLN A 103 0.02 -3.09 -9.90
N GLN A 104 1.30 -2.72 -9.76
CA GLN A 104 2.39 -3.32 -10.56
C GLN A 104 2.53 -4.82 -10.31
N VAL A 105 2.43 -5.27 -9.06
CA VAL A 105 2.46 -6.70 -8.71
C VAL A 105 1.25 -7.43 -9.31
N ALA A 106 0.06 -6.83 -9.26
CA ALA A 106 -1.14 -7.41 -9.86
C ALA A 106 -0.98 -7.60 -11.37
N TYR A 107 -0.52 -6.56 -12.08
CA TYR A 107 -0.26 -6.64 -13.53
C TYR A 107 0.83 -7.66 -13.86
N GLY A 108 1.94 -7.69 -13.11
CA GLY A 108 3.01 -8.66 -13.32
C GLY A 108 2.55 -10.10 -13.09
N SER A 109 1.67 -10.33 -12.11
CA SER A 109 1.09 -11.64 -11.82
C SER A 109 0.15 -12.11 -12.93
N GLU A 110 -0.67 -11.21 -13.48
CA GLU A 110 -1.53 -11.49 -14.62
C GLU A 110 -0.71 -11.85 -15.87
N GLN A 111 0.33 -11.07 -16.17
CA GLN A 111 1.25 -11.38 -17.28
C GLN A 111 1.96 -12.73 -17.09
N GLY A 112 2.42 -13.01 -15.86
CA GLY A 112 3.04 -14.29 -15.53
C GLY A 112 2.09 -15.47 -15.70
N ALA A 113 0.83 -15.32 -15.28
CA ALA A 113 -0.20 -16.34 -15.48
C ALA A 113 -0.47 -16.60 -16.97
N CYS A 114 -0.61 -15.54 -17.77
CA CYS A 114 -0.73 -15.65 -19.23
C CYS A 114 0.48 -16.35 -19.86
N GLY A 115 1.70 -16.00 -19.45
CA GLY A 115 2.93 -16.63 -19.92
C GLY A 115 3.01 -18.11 -19.57
N ALA A 116 2.63 -18.48 -18.34
CA ALA A 116 2.58 -19.86 -17.89
C ALA A 116 1.55 -20.69 -18.67
N GLN A 117 0.39 -20.11 -19.00
CA GLN A 117 -0.62 -20.77 -19.82
C GLN A 117 -0.13 -21.02 -21.25
N SER A 118 0.47 -20.01 -21.88
CA SER A 118 1.06 -20.17 -23.22
C SER A 118 2.18 -21.21 -23.23
N MET A 119 3.02 -21.24 -22.18
CA MET A 119 4.06 -22.25 -22.04
C MET A 119 3.49 -23.66 -21.84
N ALA A 120 2.44 -23.81 -21.03
CA ALA A 120 1.76 -25.08 -20.84
C ALA A 120 1.13 -25.59 -22.16
N GLN A 121 0.54 -24.68 -22.95
CA GLN A 121 0.04 -25.00 -24.28
C GLN A 121 1.18 -25.46 -25.20
N GLY A 122 2.28 -24.70 -25.30
CA GLY A 122 3.42 -25.05 -26.12
C GLY A 122 4.07 -26.38 -25.71
N ALA A 123 4.16 -26.67 -24.42
CA ALA A 123 4.63 -27.97 -23.91
C ALA A 123 3.71 -29.13 -24.32
N THR A 124 2.40 -28.90 -24.34
CA THR A 124 1.41 -29.88 -24.81
C THR A 124 1.57 -30.15 -26.31
N GLU A 125 1.76 -29.08 -27.10
CA GLU A 125 2.02 -29.18 -28.54
C GLU A 125 3.34 -29.91 -28.83
N GLN A 126 4.40 -29.63 -28.04
CA GLN A 126 5.68 -30.32 -28.16
C GLN A 126 5.57 -31.81 -27.80
N ALA A 127 4.85 -32.17 -26.74
CA ALA A 127 4.64 -33.57 -26.38
C ALA A 127 3.94 -34.35 -27.51
N ALA A 128 2.94 -33.74 -28.17
CA ALA A 128 2.29 -34.33 -29.32
C ALA A 128 3.24 -34.49 -30.52
N ALA A 129 4.14 -33.53 -30.74
CA ALA A 129 5.17 -33.63 -31.78
C ALA A 129 6.19 -34.75 -31.50
N GLU A 130 6.58 -34.95 -30.24
CA GLU A 130 7.46 -36.04 -29.82
C GLU A 130 6.79 -37.42 -30.00
N GLU A 131 5.50 -37.54 -29.66
CA GLU A 131 4.71 -38.75 -29.92
C GLU A 131 4.64 -39.07 -31.41
N LEU A 132 4.37 -38.08 -32.26
CA LEU A 132 4.35 -38.25 -33.71
C LEU A 132 5.72 -38.70 -34.25
N ALA A 133 6.81 -38.17 -33.74
CA ALA A 133 8.16 -38.57 -34.15
C ALA A 133 8.44 -40.05 -33.81
N ALA A 134 8.00 -40.52 -32.64
CA ALA A 134 8.11 -41.92 -32.26
C ALA A 134 7.27 -42.83 -33.17
N VAL A 135 6.03 -42.43 -33.49
CA VAL A 135 5.16 -43.15 -34.44
C VAL A 135 5.81 -43.25 -35.82
N ILE A 136 6.46 -42.18 -36.29
CA ILE A 136 7.19 -42.18 -37.58
C ILE A 136 8.36 -43.18 -37.54
N GLU A 137 9.11 -43.24 -36.45
CA GLU A 137 10.19 -44.22 -36.29
C GLU A 137 9.64 -45.66 -36.32
N ASP A 138 8.55 -45.95 -35.61
CA ASP A 138 7.91 -47.26 -35.62
C ASP A 138 7.42 -47.66 -37.03
N ILE A 139 6.82 -46.72 -37.77
CA ILE A 139 6.41 -46.93 -39.16
C ILE A 139 7.62 -47.25 -40.04
N SER A 140 8.73 -46.52 -39.86
CA SER A 140 9.98 -46.76 -40.59
C SER A 140 10.50 -48.18 -40.37
N GLN A 141 10.51 -48.65 -39.11
CA GLN A 141 10.89 -50.03 -38.77
C GLN A 141 9.95 -51.06 -39.38
N GLN A 142 8.64 -50.81 -39.39
CA GLN A 142 7.66 -51.70 -40.05
C GLN A 142 7.89 -51.79 -41.56
N ILE A 143 8.21 -50.67 -42.23
CA ILE A 143 8.54 -50.67 -43.67
C ILE A 143 9.76 -51.54 -43.95
N ILE A 144 10.82 -51.41 -43.16
CA ILE A 144 12.04 -52.23 -43.30
C ILE A 144 11.71 -53.73 -43.11
N SER A 145 10.90 -54.06 -42.11
CA SER A 145 10.45 -55.44 -41.85
C SER A 145 9.63 -56.01 -43.02
N ASN A 146 8.69 -55.23 -43.57
CA ASN A 146 7.89 -55.62 -44.73
C ASN A 146 8.74 -55.86 -45.98
N VAL A 147 9.73 -55.00 -46.25
CA VAL A 147 10.70 -55.16 -47.35
C VAL A 147 11.52 -56.45 -47.17
N SER A 148 12.00 -56.73 -45.95
CA SER A 148 12.71 -57.98 -45.65
C SER A 148 11.83 -59.22 -45.90
N SER A 149 10.57 -59.17 -45.44
CA SER A 149 9.62 -60.28 -45.58
C SER A 149 9.24 -60.55 -47.03
N THR A 150 8.98 -59.50 -47.82
CA THR A 150 8.71 -59.62 -49.26
C THR A 150 9.93 -60.14 -50.02
N SER A 151 11.14 -59.71 -49.67
CA SER A 151 12.38 -60.26 -50.24
C SER A 151 12.52 -61.77 -49.96
N LYS A 152 12.31 -62.20 -48.70
CA LYS A 152 12.32 -63.62 -48.32
C LYS A 152 11.26 -64.45 -49.06
N ALA A 153 10.05 -63.91 -49.19
CA ALA A 153 8.97 -64.57 -49.94
C ALA A 153 9.35 -64.72 -51.43
N ASN A 154 9.91 -63.67 -52.04
CA ASN A 154 10.35 -63.70 -53.43
C ASN A 154 11.47 -64.74 -53.67
N MET A 155 12.43 -64.84 -52.75
CA MET A 155 13.45 -65.90 -52.79
C MET A 155 12.80 -67.29 -52.71
N SER A 156 11.85 -67.48 -51.80
CA SER A 156 11.16 -68.77 -51.63
C SER A 156 10.39 -69.17 -52.89
N VAL A 157 9.70 -68.22 -53.54
CA VAL A 157 9.03 -68.45 -54.84
C VAL A 157 10.05 -68.86 -55.90
N THR A 158 11.19 -68.17 -55.96
CA THR A 158 12.26 -68.48 -56.93
C THR A 158 12.83 -69.89 -56.70
N THR A 159 13.00 -70.30 -55.43
CA THR A 159 13.45 -71.66 -55.09
C THR A 159 12.43 -72.72 -55.54
N VAL A 160 11.15 -72.54 -55.26
CA VAL A 160 10.09 -73.48 -55.67
C VAL A 160 10.01 -73.60 -57.20
N VAL A 161 10.18 -72.49 -57.94
CA VAL A 161 10.21 -72.49 -59.41
C VAL A 161 11.41 -73.27 -59.96
N ASN A 162 12.56 -73.25 -59.28
CA ASN A 162 13.74 -74.01 -59.71
C ASN A 162 13.68 -75.49 -59.32
N GLU A 163 12.81 -75.89 -58.40
CA GLU A 163 12.62 -77.28 -57.95
C GLU A 163 11.47 -78.02 -58.68
N ALA A 164 10.67 -77.31 -59.48
CA ALA A 164 9.58 -77.84 -60.31
C ALA A 164 10.00 -78.12 -61.75
#